data_AF-A0A4Q5R7Z2-F1
#
_entry.id   AF-A0A4Q5R7Z2-F1
#
_cell.length_a   1.000
_cell.length_b   1.000
_cell.length_c   1.000
_cell.angle_alpha   90.00
_cell.angle_beta   90.00
_cell.angle_gamma   90.00
#
_symmetry.space_group_name_H-M   'P 1'
#
loop_
_entity.id
_entity.type
_entity.pdbx_description
1 polymer ?
#
loop_
_entity_poly.entity_id
_entity_poly.type
_entity_poly.pdbx_seq_one_letter_code
_entity_poly.pdbx_strand_id
1 'polypeptide(L)'
;MFIKQLYTGCLSEAAYYIESEGEAAVIDPLRDIDSYLELARERKSSIKYIFETHFHADFVSGHLDLSKATGAPIVYGPATETEFPIHLAKDGEIFKLGKITIEVLHTPGHTLESSCYLLKDESGKQHAVFTGDTLFVGDVGRPDLSSGNLSQEELAGMLFDSLNQKIIPLEDDVIVYPAHGAGSSCGKNIGTDTFSTIGEQKLSNYALQVQTREKFIASVSSGLTAPPQYFPINARINKEGYDSLEGVMNTALTPLSVTEFTEWKNQEDVILLDSRKAEEFTLGFIPGAISIGLEGRFAEWAGGLLPFDKPMVLVTESGQEKETVVRLARVGFSKMMGYLEGGFETWKKAGNEIDLIIDIEADELAMDIPFDDNLIVIDVRREAEYADGHVAGAMNIPLSEMSDPSSMANIEDHHNLYVHCAGGYRSVIAASLLKRQGIHNLRNIVGGWAAIKEQQNIEIAQDKSVLN
;
A
#
# COMPACT_ATOMS: atom_id res chain seq x y z
N MET A 1 4.95 -18.74 25.86
CA MET A 1 5.10 -17.65 24.88
C MET A 1 4.70 -18.15 23.50
N PHE A 2 3.92 -17.36 22.77
CA PHE A 2 3.49 -17.58 21.38
C PHE A 2 3.63 -16.26 20.61
N ILE A 3 4.14 -16.34 19.38
CA ILE A 3 4.26 -15.20 18.47
C ILE A 3 3.69 -15.65 17.12
N LYS A 4 2.80 -14.84 16.55
CA LYS A 4 2.23 -15.05 15.22
C LYS A 4 2.35 -13.76 14.43
N GLN A 5 3.04 -13.85 13.30
CA GLN A 5 3.00 -12.83 12.26
C GLN A 5 1.73 -13.01 11.43
N LEU A 6 1.02 -11.90 11.19
CA LEU A 6 -0.13 -11.79 10.30
C LEU A 6 0.30 -10.88 9.14
N TYR A 7 0.60 -11.47 7.99
CA TYR A 7 1.17 -10.75 6.85
C TYR A 7 0.11 -10.47 5.79
N THR A 8 0.00 -9.22 5.35
CA THR A 8 -0.94 -8.78 4.32
C THR A 8 -0.22 -8.44 3.03
N GLY A 9 -0.18 -9.42 2.12
CA GLY A 9 0.62 -9.33 0.90
C GLY A 9 0.28 -8.16 -0.03
N CYS A 10 -0.96 -7.66 -0.03
CA CYS A 10 -1.34 -6.53 -0.89
C CYS A 10 -0.81 -5.17 -0.42
N LEU A 11 -0.36 -5.06 0.83
CA LEU A 11 0.30 -3.88 1.42
C LEU A 11 1.77 -4.17 1.78
N SER A 12 2.17 -5.44 1.72
CA SER A 12 3.46 -5.92 2.21
C SER A 12 3.68 -5.64 3.70
N GLU A 13 2.59 -5.56 4.47
CA GLU A 13 2.54 -5.20 5.90
C GLU A 13 2.52 -6.46 6.79
N ALA A 14 3.07 -6.32 8.00
CA ALA A 14 3.18 -7.36 9.01
C ALA A 14 2.74 -6.87 10.39
N ALA A 15 1.58 -7.36 10.84
CA ALA A 15 1.13 -7.23 12.21
C ALA A 15 1.57 -8.42 13.06
N TYR A 16 1.69 -8.22 14.37
CA TYR A 16 2.16 -9.27 15.28
C TYR A 16 1.21 -9.50 16.44
N TYR A 17 0.85 -10.76 16.66
CA TYR A 17 0.12 -11.21 17.85
C TYR A 17 1.07 -11.97 18.77
N ILE A 18 1.22 -11.50 20.01
CA ILE A 18 2.12 -12.05 21.01
C ILE A 18 1.28 -12.50 22.21
N GLU A 19 1.49 -13.69 22.75
CA GLU A 19 0.76 -14.20 23.90
C GLU A 19 1.64 -14.93 24.90
N SER A 20 1.36 -14.69 26.19
CA SER A 20 1.91 -15.48 27.29
C SER A 20 0.93 -15.54 28.45
N GLU A 21 0.66 -16.75 28.94
CA GLU A 21 -0.20 -17.03 30.11
C GLU A 21 -1.59 -16.38 30.04
N GLY A 22 -2.20 -16.34 28.85
CA GLY A 22 -3.54 -15.78 28.68
C GLY A 22 -3.56 -14.24 28.60
N GLU A 23 -2.41 -13.58 28.59
CA GLU A 23 -2.31 -12.17 28.22
C GLU A 23 -1.71 -12.05 26.82
N ALA A 24 -2.30 -11.19 25.98
CA ALA A 24 -1.81 -10.95 24.63
C ALA A 24 -1.52 -9.47 24.34
N ALA A 25 -0.62 -9.22 23.40
CA ALA A 25 -0.38 -7.91 22.82
C ALA A 25 -0.49 -8.01 21.29
N VAL A 26 -0.95 -6.94 20.66
CA VAL A 26 -0.92 -6.79 19.21
C VAL A 26 -0.01 -5.62 18.87
N ILE A 27 0.85 -5.78 17.87
CA ILE A 27 1.70 -4.73 17.35
C ILE A 27 1.26 -4.42 15.91
N ASP A 28 1.08 -3.14 15.62
CA ASP A 28 0.70 -2.57 14.32
C ASP A 28 -0.55 -3.26 13.71
N PRO A 29 -1.70 -3.28 14.41
CA PRO A 29 -2.90 -3.94 13.88
C PRO A 29 -3.39 -3.29 12.58
N LEU A 30 -3.74 -4.11 11.60
CA LEU A 30 -4.51 -3.67 10.43
C LEU A 30 -5.93 -3.25 10.80
N ARG A 31 -6.55 -2.54 9.85
CA ARG A 31 -7.89 -2.00 9.98
C ARG A 31 -8.94 -3.03 10.40
N ASP A 32 -8.93 -4.20 9.79
CA ASP A 32 -9.82 -5.31 10.12
C ASP A 32 -9.28 -6.13 11.29
N ILE A 33 -9.97 -6.03 12.43
CA ILE A 33 -9.46 -6.53 13.70
C ILE A 33 -9.85 -7.98 14.01
N ASP A 34 -10.71 -8.59 13.19
CA ASP A 34 -11.33 -9.89 13.44
C ASP A 34 -10.28 -10.97 13.69
N SER A 35 -9.23 -11.01 12.87
CA SER A 35 -8.12 -11.97 12.99
C SER A 35 -7.46 -11.96 14.38
N TYR A 36 -7.32 -10.79 15.00
CA TYR A 36 -6.71 -10.67 16.34
C TYR A 36 -7.67 -11.14 17.43
N LEU A 37 -8.96 -10.82 17.31
CA LEU A 37 -9.99 -11.25 18.25
C LEU A 37 -10.20 -12.76 18.20
N GLU A 38 -10.16 -13.35 17.01
CA GLU A 38 -10.24 -14.80 16.81
C GLU A 38 -9.05 -15.51 17.42
N LEU A 39 -7.82 -15.03 17.19
CA LEU A 39 -6.62 -15.57 17.83
C LEU A 39 -6.70 -15.49 19.36
N ALA A 40 -7.18 -14.37 19.91
CA ALA A 40 -7.39 -14.23 21.35
C ALA A 40 -8.39 -15.25 21.91
N ARG A 41 -9.51 -15.46 21.22
CA ARG A 41 -10.51 -16.46 21.59
C ARG A 41 -9.96 -17.88 21.53
N GLU A 42 -9.26 -18.24 20.46
CA GLU A 42 -8.64 -19.56 20.27
C GLU A 42 -7.61 -19.87 21.35
N ARG A 43 -6.79 -18.86 21.70
CA ARG A 43 -5.76 -18.98 22.72
C ARG A 43 -6.25 -18.74 24.15
N LYS A 44 -7.53 -18.41 24.32
CA LYS A 44 -8.14 -18.09 25.62
C LYS A 44 -7.37 -16.98 26.34
N SER A 45 -6.96 -15.98 25.59
CA SER A 45 -6.19 -14.83 26.07
C SER A 45 -6.99 -13.54 25.93
N SER A 46 -6.63 -12.55 26.74
CA SER A 46 -7.13 -11.19 26.64
C SER A 46 -6.05 -10.29 26.04
N ILE A 47 -6.39 -9.53 25.00
CA ILE A 47 -5.51 -8.49 24.45
C ILE A 47 -5.43 -7.38 25.50
N LYS A 48 -4.22 -7.17 26.00
CA LYS A 48 -3.87 -6.28 27.11
C LYS A 48 -3.19 -5.00 26.63
N TYR A 49 -2.49 -5.05 25.50
CA TYR A 49 -1.80 -3.92 24.91
C TYR A 49 -1.96 -3.94 23.39
N ILE A 50 -2.10 -2.75 22.83
CA ILE A 50 -2.01 -2.51 21.39
C ILE A 50 -0.83 -1.57 21.22
N PHE A 51 0.26 -2.03 20.61
CA PHE A 51 1.44 -1.24 20.36
C PHE A 51 1.43 -0.75 18.92
N GLU A 52 1.75 0.53 18.74
CA GLU A 52 1.97 1.14 17.44
C GLU A 52 3.42 1.59 17.37
N THR A 53 4.15 1.05 16.40
CA THR A 53 5.56 1.40 16.21
C THR A 53 5.70 2.84 15.74
N HIS A 54 4.77 3.34 14.93
CA HIS A 54 4.74 4.69 14.39
C HIS A 54 3.37 5.04 13.79
N PHE A 55 3.17 6.28 13.34
CA PHE A 55 2.04 6.60 12.48
C PHE A 55 2.24 6.04 11.08
N HIS A 56 1.60 4.90 10.79
CA HIS A 56 1.64 4.28 9.47
C HIS A 56 1.11 5.22 8.39
N ALA A 57 1.80 5.28 7.26
CA ALA A 57 1.45 6.15 6.14
C ALA A 57 0.82 5.38 4.97
N ASP A 58 1.04 4.09 4.88
CA ASP A 58 0.59 3.26 3.76
C ASP A 58 -0.74 2.53 4.02
N PHE A 59 -1.17 2.48 5.28
CA PHE A 59 -2.48 1.95 5.70
C PHE A 59 -3.05 2.71 6.91
N VAL A 60 -4.34 2.52 7.16
CA VAL A 60 -5.01 2.97 8.38
C VAL A 60 -5.08 1.81 9.35
N SER A 61 -4.46 1.98 10.52
CA SER A 61 -4.40 0.95 11.53
C SER A 61 -5.79 0.66 12.13
N GLY A 62 -5.93 -0.50 12.77
CA GLY A 62 -7.09 -0.94 13.54
C GLY A 62 -7.02 -0.60 15.03
N HIS A 63 -6.02 0.16 15.49
CA HIS A 63 -5.81 0.44 16.92
C HIS A 63 -7.05 0.95 17.67
N LEU A 64 -7.82 1.89 17.10
CA LEU A 64 -9.03 2.40 17.75
C LEU A 64 -10.15 1.34 17.85
N ASP A 65 -10.39 0.62 16.76
CA ASP A 65 -11.41 -0.43 16.72
C ASP A 65 -11.04 -1.58 17.68
N LEU A 66 -9.77 -1.99 17.69
CA LEU A 66 -9.27 -3.03 18.57
C LEU A 66 -9.29 -2.59 20.03
N SER A 67 -8.92 -1.35 20.31
CA SER A 67 -8.98 -0.77 21.66
C SER A 67 -10.43 -0.71 22.16
N LYS A 68 -11.37 -0.26 21.33
CA LYS A 68 -12.80 -0.23 21.65
C LYS A 68 -13.36 -1.64 21.91
N ALA A 69 -12.96 -2.64 21.12
CA ALA A 69 -13.44 -4.01 21.25
C ALA A 69 -12.89 -4.74 22.49
N THR A 70 -11.68 -4.40 22.94
CA THR A 70 -10.95 -5.16 23.97
C THR A 70 -10.77 -4.41 25.29
N GLY A 71 -10.86 -3.08 25.26
CA GLY A 71 -10.49 -2.19 26.36
C GLY A 71 -8.97 -2.01 26.54
N ALA A 72 -8.14 -2.59 25.66
CA ALA A 72 -6.69 -2.45 25.74
C ALA A 72 -6.26 -1.00 25.41
N PRO A 73 -5.31 -0.42 26.18
CA PRO A 73 -4.70 0.86 25.83
C PRO A 73 -3.88 0.74 24.55
N ILE A 74 -3.91 1.82 23.79
CA ILE A 74 -3.08 2.04 22.61
C ILE A 74 -1.79 2.68 23.10
N VAL A 75 -0.66 2.05 22.80
CA VAL A 75 0.66 2.43 23.27
C VAL A 75 1.46 2.93 22.07
N TYR A 76 1.91 4.17 22.17
CA TYR A 76 2.81 4.79 21.20
C TYR A 76 4.10 5.23 21.90
N GLY A 77 5.16 5.40 21.11
CA GLY A 77 6.45 5.90 21.56
C GLY A 77 6.49 7.38 21.97
N PRO A 78 7.64 7.87 22.45
CA PRO A 78 7.85 9.28 22.76
C PRO A 78 7.53 10.22 21.57
N ALA A 79 7.23 11.49 21.87
CA ALA A 79 6.91 12.54 20.89
C ALA A 79 5.61 12.33 20.08
N THR A 80 4.80 11.32 20.42
CA THR A 80 3.49 11.11 19.81
C THR A 80 2.46 12.13 20.30
N GLU A 81 1.71 12.71 19.36
CA GLU A 81 0.54 13.56 19.63
C GLU A 81 -0.66 13.03 18.84
N THR A 82 -1.79 12.79 19.50
CA THR A 82 -3.02 12.23 18.91
C THR A 82 -4.25 13.01 19.36
N GLU A 83 -5.36 12.91 18.61
CA GLU A 83 -6.67 13.45 19.03
C GLU A 83 -7.50 12.47 19.87
N PHE A 84 -6.96 11.27 20.12
CA PHE A 84 -7.55 10.22 20.94
C PHE A 84 -6.59 9.81 22.08
N PRO A 85 -7.10 9.18 23.17
CA PRO A 85 -6.27 8.82 24.30
C PRO A 85 -5.27 7.70 23.95
N ILE A 86 -4.02 7.91 24.36
CA ILE A 86 -2.93 6.93 24.23
C ILE A 86 -2.18 6.79 25.57
N HIS A 87 -1.51 5.65 25.73
CA HIS A 87 -0.39 5.53 26.65
C HIS A 87 0.88 6.01 25.93
N LEU A 88 1.34 7.20 26.27
CA LEU A 88 2.58 7.76 25.75
C LEU A 88 3.78 7.12 26.48
N ALA A 89 4.35 6.09 25.87
CA ALA A 89 5.44 5.33 26.47
C ALA A 89 6.74 6.14 26.48
N LYS A 90 7.59 5.86 27.47
CA LYS A 90 8.95 6.38 27.53
C LYS A 90 9.94 5.40 26.92
N ASP A 91 11.05 5.90 26.42
CA ASP A 91 12.20 5.06 26.10
C ASP A 91 12.64 4.24 27.34
N GLY A 92 12.85 2.94 27.15
CA GLY A 92 13.15 1.97 28.21
C GLY A 92 11.95 1.56 29.08
N GLU A 93 10.72 1.99 28.78
CA GLU A 93 9.55 1.57 29.53
C GLU A 93 9.26 0.08 29.29
N ILE A 94 8.93 -0.65 30.37
CA ILE A 94 8.74 -2.10 30.34
C ILE A 94 7.27 -2.45 30.60
N PHE A 95 6.68 -3.19 29.66
CA PHE A 95 5.32 -3.72 29.72
C PHE A 95 5.36 -5.21 30.03
N LYS A 96 4.63 -5.64 31.05
CA LYS A 96 4.53 -7.05 31.44
C LYS A 96 3.38 -7.75 30.73
N LEU A 97 3.68 -8.86 30.07
CA LEU A 97 2.71 -9.71 29.38
C LEU A 97 2.86 -11.16 29.83
N GLY A 98 2.03 -11.61 30.77
CA GLY A 98 2.16 -12.91 31.41
C GLY A 98 3.53 -13.08 32.09
N LYS A 99 4.36 -13.96 31.53
CA LYS A 99 5.74 -14.23 32.00
C LYS A 99 6.83 -13.51 31.21
N ILE A 100 6.48 -12.87 30.10
CA ILE A 100 7.43 -12.14 29.26
C ILE A 100 7.30 -10.63 29.49
N THR A 101 8.27 -9.88 28.97
CA THR A 101 8.25 -8.42 29.01
C THR A 101 8.56 -7.83 27.65
N ILE A 102 7.95 -6.68 27.35
CA ILE A 102 8.22 -5.89 26.15
C ILE A 102 8.79 -4.55 26.60
N GLU A 103 10.00 -4.22 26.16
CA GLU A 103 10.68 -2.95 26.44
C GLU A 103 10.60 -2.02 25.22
N VAL A 104 10.27 -0.76 25.44
CA VAL A 104 10.23 0.25 24.39
C VAL A 104 11.62 0.78 24.12
N LEU A 105 12.03 0.79 22.86
CA LEU A 105 13.23 1.44 22.37
C LEU A 105 12.80 2.59 21.45
N HIS A 106 12.98 3.83 21.88
CA HIS A 106 12.67 4.98 21.01
C HIS A 106 13.72 5.06 19.90
N THR A 107 13.27 4.95 18.66
CA THR A 107 14.11 4.83 17.47
C THR A 107 13.66 5.78 16.36
N PRO A 108 13.71 7.12 16.61
CA PRO A 108 13.32 8.10 15.60
C PRO A 108 14.19 7.96 14.35
N GLY A 109 13.60 8.20 13.19
CA GLY A 109 14.30 8.13 11.92
C GLY A 109 13.35 8.02 10.73
N HIS A 110 12.55 6.97 10.71
CA HIS A 110 11.46 6.85 9.73
C HIS A 110 10.37 7.90 10.01
N THR A 111 9.93 7.96 11.27
CA THR A 111 9.14 9.06 11.83
C THR A 111 9.75 9.51 13.17
N LEU A 112 9.21 10.57 13.77
CA LEU A 112 9.74 11.11 15.03
C LEU A 112 9.39 10.24 16.24
N GLU A 113 8.21 9.62 16.22
CA GLU A 113 7.69 8.77 17.28
C GLU A 113 8.07 7.30 17.12
N SER A 114 8.68 6.93 15.98
CA SER A 114 9.13 5.58 15.65
C SER A 114 9.80 4.90 16.85
N SER A 115 9.27 3.74 17.22
CA SER A 115 9.72 2.95 18.36
C SER A 115 9.76 1.48 18.03
N CYS A 116 10.83 0.82 18.45
CA CYS A 116 10.95 -0.63 18.42
C CYS A 116 10.49 -1.24 19.75
N TYR A 117 9.99 -2.47 19.72
CA TYR A 117 9.55 -3.20 20.89
C TYR A 117 10.41 -4.44 21.11
N LEU A 118 11.26 -4.43 22.14
CA LEU A 118 12.15 -5.52 22.48
C LEU A 118 11.46 -6.51 23.43
N LEU A 119 11.17 -7.69 22.93
CA LEU A 119 10.61 -8.80 23.71
C LEU A 119 11.73 -9.55 24.42
N LYS A 120 11.57 -9.69 25.75
CA LYS A 120 12.40 -10.56 26.59
C LYS A 120 11.59 -11.73 27.12
N ASP A 121 12.19 -12.92 27.10
CA ASP A 121 11.55 -14.15 27.56
C ASP A 121 11.44 -14.22 29.10
N GLU A 122 10.94 -15.35 29.62
CA GLU A 122 10.71 -15.55 31.07
C GLU A 122 12.01 -15.48 31.90
N SER A 123 13.18 -15.67 31.28
CA SER A 123 14.49 -15.55 31.93
C SER A 123 15.07 -14.14 31.85
N GLY A 124 14.42 -13.23 31.14
CA GLY A 124 14.89 -11.89 30.85
C GLY A 124 15.87 -11.80 29.67
N LYS A 125 16.05 -12.89 28.91
CA LYS A 125 16.89 -12.90 27.71
C LYS A 125 16.18 -12.18 26.56
N GLN A 126 16.91 -11.41 25.75
CA GLN A 126 16.37 -10.82 24.54
C GLN A 126 16.00 -11.94 23.56
N HIS A 127 14.76 -11.91 23.05
CA HIS A 127 14.25 -12.97 22.18
C HIS A 127 13.94 -12.45 20.78
N ALA A 128 13.23 -11.34 20.70
CA ALA A 128 12.85 -10.72 19.43
C ALA A 128 12.72 -9.21 19.60
N VAL A 129 12.90 -8.46 18.52
CA VAL A 129 12.63 -7.03 18.43
C VAL A 129 11.67 -6.78 17.26
N PHE A 130 10.56 -6.12 17.56
CA PHE A 130 9.63 -5.64 16.55
C PHE A 130 10.07 -4.25 16.13
N THR A 131 10.57 -4.12 14.91
CA THR A 131 11.33 -2.94 14.48
C THR A 131 10.50 -1.88 13.78
N GLY A 132 9.21 -2.14 13.56
CA GLY A 132 8.37 -1.28 12.72
C GLY A 132 9.08 -1.01 11.39
N ASP A 133 9.13 0.26 11.03
CA ASP A 133 9.84 0.74 9.84
C ASP A 133 11.23 1.33 10.19
N THR A 134 11.76 1.10 11.40
CA THR A 134 13.14 1.50 11.74
C THR A 134 14.16 0.63 11.00
N LEU A 135 13.91 -0.69 10.94
CA LEU A 135 14.80 -1.67 10.33
C LEU A 135 13.98 -2.73 9.61
N PHE A 136 14.31 -2.98 8.35
CA PHE A 136 13.77 -4.06 7.54
C PHE A 136 14.81 -5.18 7.34
N VAL A 137 14.38 -6.27 6.72
CA VAL A 137 15.33 -7.29 6.23
C VAL A 137 16.10 -6.70 5.05
N GLY A 138 17.39 -6.40 5.27
CA GLY A 138 18.31 -5.90 4.24
C GLY A 138 18.21 -4.40 3.92
N ASP A 139 17.30 -3.67 4.58
CA ASP A 139 17.07 -2.24 4.36
C ASP A 139 16.60 -1.52 5.64
N VAL A 140 16.31 -0.23 5.56
CA VAL A 140 15.75 0.60 6.65
C VAL A 140 14.60 1.48 6.14
N GLY A 141 13.82 2.04 7.06
CA GLY A 141 12.78 3.01 6.72
C GLY A 141 13.34 4.22 6.01
N ARG A 142 12.61 4.68 5.00
CA ARG A 142 12.90 5.94 4.33
C ARG A 142 12.76 7.13 5.32
N PRO A 143 13.69 8.09 5.33
CA PRO A 143 13.69 9.21 6.29
C PRO A 143 13.08 10.51 5.72
N ASP A 144 12.13 10.41 4.78
CA ASP A 144 11.52 11.55 4.09
C ASP A 144 9.98 11.56 4.20
N LEU A 145 9.42 10.74 5.08
CA LEU A 145 7.98 10.78 5.39
C LEU A 145 7.69 11.73 6.54
N SER A 146 6.55 12.44 6.43
CA SER A 146 5.87 13.26 7.44
C SER A 146 6.65 13.56 8.73
N SER A 147 7.42 14.64 8.72
CA SER A 147 8.40 14.99 9.76
C SER A 147 8.11 16.35 10.43
N GLY A 148 6.93 16.92 10.16
CA GLY A 148 6.61 18.31 10.48
C GLY A 148 7.53 19.26 9.71
N ASN A 149 8.51 19.85 10.42
CA ASN A 149 9.45 20.85 9.87
C ASN A 149 10.87 20.29 9.65
N LEU A 150 11.12 19.00 9.89
CA LEU A 150 12.45 18.43 9.79
C LEU A 150 12.81 18.07 8.36
N SER A 151 14.08 18.28 7.99
CA SER A 151 14.60 17.84 6.72
C SER A 151 14.82 16.32 6.68
N GLN A 152 14.89 15.77 5.47
CA GLN A 152 15.22 14.37 5.24
C GLN A 152 16.57 13.99 5.87
N GLU A 153 17.56 14.88 5.81
CA GLU A 153 18.89 14.65 6.39
C GLU A 153 18.87 14.64 7.92
N GLU A 154 17.98 15.43 8.53
CA GLU A 154 17.80 15.42 9.99
C GLU A 154 17.22 14.09 10.45
N LEU A 155 16.17 13.61 9.78
CA LEU A 155 15.57 12.29 10.04
C LEU A 155 16.55 11.14 9.78
N ALA A 156 17.28 11.17 8.66
CA ALA A 156 18.32 10.18 8.35
C ALA A 156 19.41 10.17 9.43
N GLY A 157 19.74 11.35 9.94
CA GLY A 157 20.66 11.50 11.05
C GLY A 157 20.16 10.90 12.36
N MET A 158 18.87 11.06 12.67
CA MET A 158 18.23 10.40 13.82
C MET A 158 18.21 8.88 13.64
N LEU A 159 17.90 8.39 12.44
CA LEU A 159 17.90 6.96 12.12
C LEU A 159 19.28 6.35 12.37
N PHE A 160 20.35 7.04 11.95
CA PHE A 160 21.72 6.61 12.23
C PHE A 160 21.97 6.44 13.74
N ASP A 161 21.55 7.42 14.54
CA ASP A 161 21.72 7.38 16.00
C ASP A 161 20.90 6.23 16.61
N SER A 162 19.64 6.05 16.18
CA SER A 162 18.76 4.96 16.60
C SER A 162 19.37 3.58 16.32
N LEU A 163 19.88 3.36 15.10
CA LEU A 163 20.51 2.09 14.72
C LEU A 163 21.76 1.82 15.56
N ASN A 164 22.65 2.80 15.70
CA ASN A 164 23.92 2.62 16.41
C ASN A 164 23.76 2.47 17.93
N GLN A 165 22.79 3.16 18.53
CA GLN A 165 22.63 3.21 19.98
C GLN A 165 21.65 2.18 20.53
N LYS A 166 20.67 1.74 19.72
CA LYS A 166 19.58 0.86 20.19
C LYS A 166 19.54 -0.50 19.51
N ILE A 167 19.82 -0.57 18.20
CA ILE A 167 19.67 -1.80 17.42
C ILE A 167 20.97 -2.60 17.35
N ILE A 168 22.08 -1.98 16.93
CA ILE A 168 23.40 -2.65 16.83
C ILE A 168 23.86 -3.24 18.18
N PRO A 169 23.57 -2.64 19.35
CA PRO A 169 23.95 -3.23 20.64
C PRO A 169 23.18 -4.50 21.04
N LEU A 170 22.09 -4.86 20.36
CA LEU A 170 21.32 -6.07 20.67
C LEU A 170 22.12 -7.35 20.38
N GLU A 171 21.74 -8.43 21.05
CA GLU A 171 22.35 -9.75 20.91
C GLU A 171 22.10 -10.32 19.50
N ASP A 172 23.08 -11.00 18.92
CA ASP A 172 23.03 -11.42 17.51
C ASP A 172 21.90 -12.42 17.21
N ASP A 173 21.47 -13.20 18.20
CA ASP A 173 20.41 -14.19 18.07
C ASP A 173 18.99 -13.62 18.29
N VAL A 174 18.87 -12.31 18.53
CA VAL A 174 17.56 -11.62 18.61
C VAL A 174 16.93 -11.62 17.23
N ILE A 175 15.69 -12.11 17.15
CA ILE A 175 14.89 -12.14 15.92
C ILE A 175 14.40 -10.73 15.59
N VAL A 176 14.53 -10.32 14.33
CA VAL A 176 14.04 -9.04 13.81
C VAL A 176 12.70 -9.26 13.12
N TYR A 177 11.68 -8.53 13.57
CA TYR A 177 10.32 -8.54 13.02
C TYR A 177 9.93 -7.12 12.56
N PRO A 178 10.11 -6.78 11.27
CA PRO A 178 9.74 -5.48 10.72
C PRO A 178 8.23 -5.33 10.50
N ALA A 179 7.73 -4.10 10.34
CA ALA A 179 6.32 -3.89 9.95
C ALA A 179 6.08 -4.07 8.44
N HIS A 180 7.12 -4.03 7.60
CA HIS A 180 6.99 -4.23 6.16
C HIS A 180 8.01 -5.20 5.55
N GLY A 181 7.63 -5.79 4.41
CA GLY A 181 8.45 -6.70 3.61
C GLY A 181 8.59 -6.25 2.14
N ALA A 182 9.14 -7.14 1.31
CA ALA A 182 9.38 -6.90 -0.11
C ALA A 182 8.13 -6.37 -0.84
N GLY A 183 8.29 -5.23 -1.50
CA GLY A 183 7.24 -4.58 -2.27
C GLY A 183 6.70 -3.29 -1.65
N SER A 184 6.87 -3.07 -0.33
CA SER A 184 6.43 -1.84 0.33
C SER A 184 7.16 -0.60 -0.20
N SER A 185 6.46 0.55 -0.24
CA SER A 185 7.01 1.87 -0.58
C SER A 185 7.64 2.60 0.62
N CYS A 186 7.64 1.98 1.80
CA CYS A 186 8.29 2.51 3.01
C CYS A 186 9.81 2.24 3.06
N GLY A 187 10.30 1.29 2.26
CA GLY A 187 11.72 1.00 2.06
C GLY A 187 12.11 1.04 0.58
N LYS A 188 13.42 1.08 0.32
CA LYS A 188 13.96 1.17 -1.05
C LYS A 188 14.05 -0.21 -1.71
N ASN A 189 14.60 -1.19 -1.01
CA ASN A 189 14.92 -2.54 -1.48
C ASN A 189 14.79 -3.56 -0.34
N ILE A 190 13.59 -3.68 0.23
CA ILE A 190 13.33 -4.63 1.31
C ILE A 190 13.47 -6.07 0.80
N GLY A 191 14.19 -6.89 1.56
CA GLY A 191 14.40 -8.31 1.28
C GLY A 191 13.09 -9.11 1.30
N THR A 192 13.12 -10.29 0.66
CA THR A 192 11.94 -11.14 0.49
C THR A 192 11.53 -11.91 1.74
N ASP A 193 12.43 -12.05 2.71
CA ASP A 193 12.11 -12.73 3.97
C ASP A 193 11.32 -11.79 4.89
N THR A 194 10.36 -12.34 5.63
CA THR A 194 9.48 -11.56 6.52
C THR A 194 10.03 -11.38 7.93
N PHE A 195 11.21 -11.95 8.22
CA PHE A 195 11.96 -11.80 9.46
C PHE A 195 13.45 -12.08 9.22
N SER A 196 14.31 -11.71 10.17
CA SER A 196 15.75 -12.04 10.15
C SER A 196 16.29 -12.13 11.59
N THR A 197 17.60 -12.04 11.78
CA THR A 197 18.24 -11.87 13.09
C THR A 197 19.12 -10.63 13.10
N ILE A 198 19.37 -10.07 14.28
CA ILE A 198 20.29 -8.93 14.44
C ILE A 198 21.68 -9.28 13.89
N GLY A 199 22.17 -10.51 14.11
CA GLY A 199 23.45 -10.97 13.60
C GLY A 199 23.52 -10.99 12.07
N GLU A 200 22.48 -11.50 11.40
CA GLU A 200 22.39 -11.46 9.94
C GLU A 200 22.35 -10.03 9.40
N GLN A 201 21.53 -9.16 10.02
CA GLN A 201 21.43 -7.76 9.60
C GLN A 201 22.75 -7.00 9.79
N LYS A 202 23.49 -7.23 10.88
CA LYS A 202 24.84 -6.68 11.06
C LYS A 202 25.82 -7.14 9.97
N LEU A 203 25.65 -8.35 9.44
CA LEU A 203 26.53 -8.90 8.41
C LEU A 203 26.17 -8.41 7.00
N SER A 204 24.89 -8.26 6.67
CA SER A 204 24.42 -8.06 5.29
C SER A 204 23.74 -6.72 5.03
N ASN A 205 23.11 -6.11 6.02
CA ASN A 205 22.37 -4.87 5.83
C ASN A 205 23.34 -3.69 5.73
N TYR A 206 23.27 -2.94 4.62
CA TYR A 206 24.17 -1.82 4.34
C TYR A 206 24.09 -0.73 5.42
N ALA A 207 22.91 -0.56 6.05
CA ALA A 207 22.66 0.46 7.05
C ALA A 207 23.35 0.16 8.39
N LEU A 208 23.64 -1.12 8.68
CA LEU A 208 24.27 -1.57 9.92
C LEU A 208 25.80 -1.73 9.79
N GLN A 209 26.36 -1.49 8.60
CA GLN A 209 27.80 -1.54 8.37
C GLN A 209 28.50 -0.36 9.02
N VAL A 210 29.78 -0.56 9.39
CA VAL A 210 30.63 0.50 9.91
C VAL A 210 30.84 1.58 8.85
N GLN A 211 30.26 2.76 9.08
CA GLN A 211 30.34 3.92 8.19
C GLN A 211 30.19 5.22 8.95
N THR A 212 30.55 6.34 8.32
CA THR A 212 30.33 7.67 8.92
C THR A 212 28.87 8.09 8.77
N ARG A 213 28.41 8.99 9.64
CA ARG A 213 27.05 9.55 9.61
C ARG A 213 26.73 10.18 8.26
N GLU A 214 27.68 10.90 7.66
CA GLU A 214 27.50 11.56 6.38
C GLU A 214 27.32 10.56 5.24
N LYS A 215 28.10 9.46 5.25
CA LYS A 215 27.97 8.39 4.25
C LYS A 215 26.64 7.65 4.41
N PHE A 216 26.20 7.42 5.65
CA PHE A 216 24.90 6.83 5.94
C PHE A 216 23.77 7.71 5.37
N ILE A 217 23.73 8.99 5.74
CA ILE A 217 22.72 9.95 5.28
C ILE A 217 22.66 9.98 3.76
N ALA A 218 23.80 10.10 3.09
CA ALA A 218 23.85 10.08 1.63
C ALA A 218 23.29 8.77 1.05
N SER A 219 23.57 7.62 1.68
CA SER A 219 23.12 6.32 1.20
C SER A 219 21.60 6.15 1.35
N VAL A 220 21.04 6.44 2.53
CA VAL A 220 19.60 6.27 2.81
C VAL A 220 18.74 7.32 2.10
N SER A 221 19.28 8.49 1.80
CA SER A 221 18.55 9.54 1.08
C SER A 221 18.62 9.38 -0.45
N SER A 222 19.53 8.55 -0.96
CA SER A 222 19.71 8.39 -2.42
C SER A 222 18.71 7.42 -3.05
N GLY A 223 18.18 7.78 -4.22
CA GLY A 223 17.32 6.90 -5.02
C GLY A 223 15.96 6.58 -4.38
N LEU A 224 15.46 7.48 -3.53
CA LEU A 224 14.06 7.44 -3.08
C LEU A 224 13.17 8.06 -4.14
N THR A 225 12.08 7.37 -4.46
CA THR A 225 11.00 7.94 -5.28
C THR A 225 10.07 8.77 -4.39
N ALA A 226 9.32 9.69 -4.98
CA ALA A 226 8.28 10.41 -4.26
C ALA A 226 7.33 9.43 -3.54
N PRO A 227 6.94 9.70 -2.28
CA PRO A 227 5.98 8.85 -1.60
C PRO A 227 4.62 8.93 -2.30
N PRO A 228 3.81 7.86 -2.25
CA PRO A 228 2.45 7.91 -2.76
C PRO A 228 1.65 9.06 -2.13
N GLN A 229 0.83 9.75 -2.92
CA GLN A 229 0.14 10.97 -2.49
C GLN A 229 -0.80 10.77 -1.29
N TYR A 230 -1.26 9.54 -1.07
CA TYR A 230 -2.14 9.20 0.05
C TYR A 230 -1.41 9.01 1.37
N PHE A 231 -0.07 8.93 1.37
CA PHE A 231 0.71 8.67 2.58
C PHE A 231 0.47 9.70 3.70
N PRO A 232 0.53 11.02 3.41
CA PRO A 232 0.18 12.04 4.39
C PRO A 232 -1.28 11.96 4.87
N ILE A 233 -2.19 11.46 4.03
CA ILE A 233 -3.61 11.31 4.38
C ILE A 233 -3.77 10.22 5.43
N ASN A 234 -3.18 9.04 5.23
CA ASN A 234 -3.27 7.93 6.18
C ASN A 234 -2.56 8.24 7.50
N ALA A 235 -1.36 8.83 7.44
CA ALA A 235 -0.65 9.25 8.65
C ALA A 235 -1.52 10.23 9.47
N ARG A 236 -2.22 11.16 8.80
CA ARG A 236 -3.19 12.05 9.44
C ARG A 236 -4.38 11.29 10.02
N ILE A 237 -4.98 10.37 9.28
CA ILE A 237 -6.11 9.54 9.77
C ILE A 237 -5.69 8.73 11.01
N ASN A 238 -4.49 8.15 11.02
CA ASN A 238 -3.94 7.42 12.17
C ASN A 238 -3.64 8.32 13.37
N LYS A 239 -3.41 9.62 13.15
CA LYS A 239 -3.16 10.61 14.20
C LYS A 239 -4.43 11.23 14.78
N GLU A 240 -5.38 11.59 13.92
CA GLU A 240 -6.63 12.28 14.27
C GLU A 240 -7.72 11.27 14.67
N GLY A 241 -7.61 10.03 14.20
CA GLY A 241 -8.61 8.99 14.40
C GLY A 241 -9.64 8.94 13.28
N TYR A 242 -10.56 7.99 13.40
CA TYR A 242 -11.41 7.56 12.30
C TYR A 242 -12.72 6.93 12.77
N ASP A 243 -13.71 6.87 11.88
CA ASP A 243 -14.94 6.11 12.10
C ASP A 243 -14.64 4.61 12.13
N SER A 244 -15.35 3.88 13.00
CA SER A 244 -15.18 2.42 13.10
C SER A 244 -15.42 1.72 11.77
N LEU A 245 -14.67 0.66 11.49
CA LEU A 245 -14.86 -0.14 10.27
C LEU A 245 -16.32 -0.64 10.13
N GLU A 246 -16.99 -0.99 11.25
CA GLU A 246 -18.41 -1.35 11.26
C GLU A 246 -19.32 -0.24 10.70
N GLY A 247 -19.07 1.01 11.09
CA GLY A 247 -19.81 2.17 10.58
C GLY A 247 -19.62 2.38 9.07
N VAL A 248 -18.38 2.21 8.59
CA VAL A 248 -18.07 2.26 7.15
C VAL A 248 -18.81 1.14 6.41
N MET A 249 -18.74 -0.09 6.92
CA MET A 249 -19.42 -1.25 6.33
C MET A 249 -20.94 -1.07 6.27
N ASN A 250 -21.57 -0.49 7.29
CA ASN A 250 -23.02 -0.27 7.32
C ASN A 250 -23.52 0.60 6.17
N THR A 251 -22.73 1.58 5.73
CA THR A 251 -23.07 2.41 4.57
C THR A 251 -22.66 1.71 3.28
N ALA A 252 -21.41 1.25 3.22
CA ALA A 252 -20.78 0.73 2.00
C ALA A 252 -21.41 -0.58 1.48
N LEU A 253 -21.96 -1.41 2.38
CA LEU A 253 -22.64 -2.67 2.05
C LEU A 253 -24.15 -2.51 1.86
N THR A 254 -24.60 -1.30 1.54
CA THR A 254 -25.97 -1.06 1.09
C THR A 254 -26.11 -1.50 -0.37
N PRO A 255 -26.97 -2.50 -0.69
CA PRO A 255 -27.29 -2.82 -2.07
C PRO A 255 -28.11 -1.69 -2.69
N LEU A 256 -27.69 -1.23 -3.87
CA LEU A 256 -28.37 -0.20 -4.66
C LEU A 256 -29.03 -0.85 -5.86
N SER A 257 -30.31 -0.56 -6.08
CA SER A 257 -30.98 -0.90 -7.34
C SER A 257 -30.34 -0.15 -8.52
N VAL A 258 -30.59 -0.60 -9.76
CA VAL A 258 -30.11 0.09 -10.96
C VAL A 258 -30.51 1.56 -10.99
N THR A 259 -31.72 1.89 -10.53
CA THR A 259 -32.22 3.27 -10.47
C THR A 259 -31.42 4.10 -9.47
N GLU A 260 -31.29 3.64 -8.21
CA GLU A 260 -30.55 4.35 -7.16
C GLU A 260 -29.07 4.50 -7.52
N PHE A 261 -28.48 3.46 -8.12
CA PHE A 261 -27.10 3.48 -8.59
C PHE A 261 -26.90 4.52 -9.71
N THR A 262 -27.86 4.62 -10.64
CA THR A 262 -27.84 5.62 -11.72
C THR A 262 -27.95 7.04 -11.15
N GLU A 263 -28.79 7.25 -10.14
CA GLU A 263 -28.93 8.53 -9.44
C GLU A 263 -27.60 8.94 -8.80
N TRP A 264 -26.92 8.02 -8.11
CA TRP A 264 -25.58 8.29 -7.55
C TRP A 264 -24.55 8.58 -8.64
N LYS A 265 -24.44 7.71 -9.66
CA LYS A 265 -23.47 7.85 -10.75
C LYS A 265 -23.57 9.21 -11.46
N ASN A 266 -24.78 9.75 -11.59
CA ASN A 266 -25.02 10.99 -12.31
C ASN A 266 -24.83 12.25 -11.46
N GLN A 267 -24.58 12.12 -10.15
CA GLN A 267 -24.19 13.26 -9.33
C GLN A 267 -22.78 13.71 -9.70
N GLU A 268 -22.58 15.03 -9.65
CA GLU A 268 -21.24 15.60 -9.75
C GLU A 268 -20.36 15.05 -8.61
N ASP A 269 -19.07 14.86 -8.90
CA ASP A 269 -18.07 14.41 -7.94
C ASP A 269 -18.26 13.00 -7.33
N VAL A 270 -19.14 12.15 -7.87
CA VAL A 270 -19.17 10.73 -7.48
C VAL A 270 -18.15 9.92 -8.26
N ILE A 271 -17.38 9.08 -7.54
CA ILE A 271 -16.50 8.08 -8.14
C ILE A 271 -17.27 6.79 -8.37
N LEU A 272 -17.28 6.32 -9.61
CA LEU A 272 -17.72 4.98 -9.96
C LEU A 272 -16.50 4.06 -9.99
N LEU A 273 -16.37 3.18 -8.99
CA LEU A 273 -15.27 2.22 -8.91
C LEU A 273 -15.77 0.83 -9.28
N ASP A 274 -15.09 0.18 -10.21
CA ASP A 274 -15.33 -1.21 -10.58
C ASP A 274 -14.15 -2.07 -10.10
N SER A 275 -14.42 -3.00 -9.19
CA SER A 275 -13.42 -3.88 -8.58
C SER A 275 -13.37 -5.27 -9.18
N ARG A 276 -14.10 -5.51 -10.29
CA ARG A 276 -14.01 -6.76 -11.05
C ARG A 276 -12.63 -6.94 -11.66
N LYS A 277 -12.35 -8.18 -12.06
CA LYS A 277 -11.08 -8.53 -12.72
C LYS A 277 -10.90 -7.73 -14.00
N ALA A 278 -9.66 -7.36 -14.29
CA ALA A 278 -9.30 -6.59 -15.47
C ALA A 278 -9.83 -7.24 -16.77
N GLU A 279 -9.67 -8.56 -16.92
CA GLU A 279 -10.16 -9.33 -18.09
C GLU A 279 -11.70 -9.33 -18.24
N GLU A 280 -12.43 -9.21 -17.14
CA GLU A 280 -13.90 -9.10 -17.18
C GLU A 280 -14.35 -7.66 -17.45
N PHE A 281 -13.57 -6.68 -16.99
CA PHE A 281 -13.84 -5.26 -17.18
C PHE A 281 -13.70 -4.87 -18.65
N THR A 282 -12.65 -5.32 -19.36
CA THR A 282 -12.43 -4.95 -20.77
C THR A 282 -13.58 -5.41 -21.68
N LEU A 283 -14.19 -6.55 -21.37
CA LEU A 283 -15.35 -7.12 -22.08
C LEU A 283 -16.68 -6.38 -21.82
N GLY A 284 -16.72 -5.44 -20.88
CA GLY A 284 -17.90 -4.64 -20.60
C GLY A 284 -17.87 -3.98 -19.22
N PHE A 285 -18.12 -2.68 -19.19
CA PHE A 285 -18.24 -1.91 -17.95
C PHE A 285 -19.22 -0.74 -18.07
N ILE A 286 -19.55 -0.12 -16.95
CA ILE A 286 -20.45 1.03 -16.89
C ILE A 286 -19.67 2.30 -17.31
N PRO A 287 -20.13 3.10 -18.29
CA PRO A 287 -19.39 4.27 -18.75
C PRO A 287 -19.00 5.24 -17.63
N GLY A 288 -17.71 5.62 -17.58
CA GLY A 288 -17.13 6.48 -16.54
C GLY A 288 -16.61 5.73 -15.31
N ALA A 289 -16.73 4.40 -15.26
CA ALA A 289 -16.12 3.60 -14.20
C ALA A 289 -14.59 3.62 -14.29
N ILE A 290 -13.94 3.66 -13.12
CA ILE A 290 -12.51 3.43 -12.98
C ILE A 290 -12.33 1.95 -12.58
N SER A 291 -11.51 1.23 -13.33
CA SER A 291 -11.17 -0.16 -13.03
C SER A 291 -10.02 -0.22 -12.05
N ILE A 292 -10.21 -0.87 -10.90
CA ILE A 292 -9.11 -1.29 -10.02
C ILE A 292 -9.49 -2.68 -9.47
N GLY A 293 -8.98 -3.75 -10.08
CA GLY A 293 -9.34 -5.12 -9.73
C GLY A 293 -8.74 -5.62 -8.41
N LEU A 294 -9.41 -6.57 -7.75
CA LEU A 294 -8.95 -7.15 -6.48
C LEU A 294 -7.74 -8.11 -6.62
N GLU A 295 -7.41 -8.54 -7.82
CA GLU A 295 -6.32 -9.47 -8.15
C GLU A 295 -4.91 -8.84 -8.09
N GLY A 296 -4.81 -7.52 -7.97
CA GLY A 296 -3.55 -6.77 -7.89
C GLY A 296 -3.33 -6.07 -6.55
N ARG A 297 -2.49 -5.02 -6.57
CA ARG A 297 -2.26 -4.11 -5.44
C ARG A 297 -3.43 -3.12 -5.28
N PHE A 298 -4.65 -3.66 -5.15
CA PHE A 298 -5.91 -2.92 -5.18
C PHE A 298 -5.92 -1.68 -4.28
N ALA A 299 -5.58 -1.87 -3.00
CA ALA A 299 -5.66 -0.82 -2.00
C ALA A 299 -4.68 0.33 -2.29
N GLU A 300 -3.45 0.02 -2.70
CA GLU A 300 -2.45 1.02 -3.05
C GLU A 300 -2.82 1.81 -4.30
N TRP A 301 -3.32 1.14 -5.34
CA TRP A 301 -3.77 1.83 -6.55
C TRP A 301 -5.00 2.69 -6.26
N ALA A 302 -5.94 2.21 -5.44
CA ALA A 302 -7.06 3.01 -4.99
C ALA A 302 -6.58 4.27 -4.24
N GLY A 303 -5.69 4.11 -3.25
CA GLY A 303 -5.14 5.24 -2.50
C GLY A 303 -4.36 6.22 -3.38
N GLY A 304 -3.56 5.72 -4.31
CA GLY A 304 -2.75 6.56 -5.20
C GLY A 304 -3.53 7.29 -6.30
N LEU A 305 -4.70 6.80 -6.69
CA LEU A 305 -5.44 7.30 -7.86
C LEU A 305 -6.79 7.95 -7.52
N LEU A 306 -7.43 7.55 -6.41
CA LEU A 306 -8.79 7.98 -6.09
C LEU A 306 -8.79 9.06 -5.00
N PRO A 307 -9.68 10.07 -5.13
CA PRO A 307 -9.83 11.10 -4.11
C PRO A 307 -10.56 10.57 -2.87
N PHE A 308 -10.03 10.85 -1.68
CA PHE A 308 -10.57 10.42 -0.38
C PHE A 308 -11.79 11.22 0.08
N ASP A 309 -11.94 12.45 -0.41
CA ASP A 309 -12.96 13.39 0.01
C ASP A 309 -14.26 13.24 -0.80
N LYS A 310 -14.23 12.50 -1.91
CA LYS A 310 -15.39 12.29 -2.78
C LYS A 310 -16.20 11.05 -2.42
N PRO A 311 -17.54 11.10 -2.56
CA PRO A 311 -18.38 9.90 -2.47
C PRO A 311 -18.06 8.91 -3.60
N MET A 312 -18.22 7.62 -3.33
CA MET A 312 -18.07 6.58 -4.35
C MET A 312 -19.18 5.52 -4.28
N VAL A 313 -19.52 4.96 -5.44
CA VAL A 313 -20.38 3.78 -5.57
C VAL A 313 -19.61 2.66 -6.25
N LEU A 314 -19.91 1.43 -5.84
CA LEU A 314 -19.09 0.27 -6.17
C LEU A 314 -19.81 -0.65 -7.17
N VAL A 315 -19.07 -1.15 -8.15
CA VAL A 315 -19.40 -2.33 -8.94
C VAL A 315 -18.42 -3.42 -8.53
N THR A 316 -18.92 -4.55 -8.06
CA THR A 316 -18.08 -5.64 -7.55
C THR A 316 -18.46 -6.96 -8.22
N GLU A 317 -17.54 -7.93 -8.17
CA GLU A 317 -17.91 -9.33 -8.38
C GLU A 317 -18.85 -9.77 -7.24
N SER A 318 -19.83 -10.63 -7.54
CA SER A 318 -20.78 -11.09 -6.53
C SER A 318 -20.06 -11.87 -5.43
N GLY A 319 -20.28 -11.47 -4.17
CA GLY A 319 -19.62 -12.04 -3.00
C GLY A 319 -18.29 -11.38 -2.64
N GLN A 320 -17.80 -10.42 -3.44
CA GLN A 320 -16.59 -9.64 -3.18
C GLN A 320 -16.87 -8.23 -2.64
N GLU A 321 -18.13 -7.92 -2.30
CA GLU A 321 -18.55 -6.61 -1.81
C GLU A 321 -17.82 -6.27 -0.51
N LYS A 322 -17.86 -7.18 0.47
CA LYS A 322 -17.20 -7.01 1.77
C LYS A 322 -15.69 -6.85 1.62
N GLU A 323 -15.06 -7.67 0.80
CA GLU A 323 -13.61 -7.62 0.59
C GLU A 323 -13.17 -6.29 -0.05
N THR A 324 -13.92 -5.81 -1.05
CA THR A 324 -13.70 -4.50 -1.68
C THR A 324 -13.75 -3.39 -0.64
N VAL A 325 -14.80 -3.35 0.17
CA VAL A 325 -15.01 -2.34 1.21
C VAL A 325 -13.89 -2.38 2.26
N VAL A 326 -13.54 -3.57 2.75
CA VAL A 326 -12.49 -3.73 3.76
C VAL A 326 -11.14 -3.24 3.23
N ARG A 327 -10.76 -3.62 1.99
CA ARG A 327 -9.48 -3.19 1.42
C ARG A 327 -9.41 -1.69 1.11
N LEU A 328 -10.53 -1.07 0.73
CA LEU A 328 -10.62 0.39 0.60
C LEU A 328 -10.47 1.07 1.96
N ALA A 329 -11.14 0.55 2.99
CA ALA A 329 -11.04 1.09 4.35
C ALA A 329 -9.63 0.94 4.94
N ARG A 330 -8.89 -0.12 4.58
CA ARG A 330 -7.48 -0.30 4.97
C ARG A 330 -6.58 0.84 4.53
N VAL A 331 -6.92 1.57 3.47
CA VAL A 331 -6.16 2.74 3.03
C VAL A 331 -6.88 4.05 3.31
N GLY A 332 -8.00 4.05 4.06
CA GLY A 332 -8.64 5.25 4.57
C GLY A 332 -9.89 5.74 3.84
N PHE A 333 -10.39 4.99 2.84
CA PHE A 333 -11.67 5.34 2.23
C PHE A 333 -12.85 5.00 3.16
N SER A 334 -13.75 5.97 3.36
CA SER A 334 -14.94 5.81 4.20
C SER A 334 -16.25 6.25 3.52
N LYS A 335 -16.17 6.95 2.39
CA LYS A 335 -17.33 7.54 1.68
C LYS A 335 -17.91 6.63 0.59
N MET A 336 -18.02 5.33 0.86
CA MET A 336 -18.67 4.38 -0.03
C MET A 336 -20.18 4.37 0.22
N MET A 337 -20.97 4.77 -0.77
CA MET A 337 -22.42 4.99 -0.66
C MET A 337 -23.28 3.76 -0.98
N GLY A 338 -22.63 2.62 -1.25
CA GLY A 338 -23.28 1.36 -1.59
C GLY A 338 -22.65 0.70 -2.81
N TYR A 339 -23.19 -0.46 -3.18
CA TYR A 339 -22.76 -1.23 -4.35
C TYR A 339 -23.95 -1.56 -5.24
N LEU A 340 -23.73 -1.76 -6.53
CA LEU A 340 -24.77 -2.16 -7.47
C LEU A 340 -25.25 -3.59 -7.16
N GLU A 341 -26.52 -3.75 -6.82
CA GLU A 341 -27.11 -5.06 -6.53
C GLU A 341 -27.07 -5.98 -7.77
N GLY A 342 -26.41 -7.13 -7.61
CA GLY A 342 -26.15 -8.08 -8.71
C GLY A 342 -25.08 -7.63 -9.72
N GLY A 343 -24.36 -6.54 -9.42
CA GLY A 343 -23.18 -6.09 -10.15
C GLY A 343 -23.46 -5.68 -11.60
N PHE A 344 -22.41 -5.70 -12.41
CA PHE A 344 -22.46 -5.29 -13.82
C PHE A 344 -23.49 -6.08 -14.65
N GLU A 345 -23.75 -7.35 -14.32
CA GLU A 345 -24.73 -8.17 -15.03
C GLU A 345 -26.16 -7.63 -14.90
N THR A 346 -26.52 -7.06 -13.74
CA THR A 346 -27.83 -6.41 -13.57
C THR A 346 -27.93 -5.16 -14.45
N TRP A 347 -26.87 -4.34 -14.50
CA TRP A 347 -26.79 -3.16 -15.37
C TRP A 347 -27.01 -3.52 -16.84
N LYS A 348 -26.30 -4.55 -17.31
CA LYS A 348 -26.39 -5.06 -18.68
C LYS A 348 -27.78 -5.61 -18.99
N LYS A 349 -28.38 -6.40 -18.08
CA LYS A 349 -29.74 -6.95 -18.24
C LYS A 349 -30.83 -5.88 -18.27
N ALA A 350 -30.60 -4.75 -17.61
CA ALA A 350 -31.49 -3.60 -17.67
C ALA A 350 -31.47 -2.88 -19.04
N GLY A 351 -30.55 -3.25 -19.94
CA GLY A 351 -30.41 -2.64 -21.26
C GLY A 351 -29.73 -1.27 -21.23
N ASN A 352 -29.02 -0.95 -20.15
CA ASN A 352 -28.27 0.29 -20.01
C ASN A 352 -27.02 0.28 -20.90
N GLU A 353 -26.52 1.48 -21.19
CA GLU A 353 -25.28 1.67 -21.96
C GLU A 353 -24.08 1.04 -21.26
N ILE A 354 -23.23 0.38 -22.05
CA ILE A 354 -21.96 -0.19 -21.60
C ILE A 354 -20.84 0.35 -22.47
N ASP A 355 -19.63 0.39 -21.92
CA ASP A 355 -18.41 0.65 -22.68
C ASP A 355 -17.49 -0.59 -22.64
N LEU A 356 -16.51 -0.62 -23.53
CA LEU A 356 -15.58 -1.73 -23.78
C LEU A 356 -14.15 -1.19 -23.92
N ILE A 357 -13.16 -1.99 -23.56
CA ILE A 357 -11.76 -1.74 -23.94
C ILE A 357 -11.38 -2.81 -24.94
N ILE A 358 -10.86 -2.41 -26.09
CA ILE A 358 -10.41 -3.35 -27.12
C ILE A 358 -9.07 -3.93 -26.66
N ASP A 359 -9.07 -5.22 -26.37
CA ASP A 359 -7.85 -5.97 -26.13
C ASP A 359 -7.27 -6.46 -27.45
N ILE A 360 -5.96 -6.33 -27.60
CA ILE A 360 -5.20 -6.85 -28.75
C ILE A 360 -3.99 -7.63 -28.26
N GLU A 361 -3.49 -8.51 -29.12
CA GLU A 361 -2.23 -9.21 -28.89
C GLU A 361 -1.01 -8.37 -29.31
N ALA A 362 0.17 -8.73 -28.79
CA ALA A 362 1.40 -7.99 -29.08
C ALA A 362 1.84 -8.09 -30.56
N ASP A 363 1.43 -9.13 -31.29
CA ASP A 363 1.70 -9.28 -32.72
C ASP A 363 0.84 -8.34 -33.58
N GLU A 364 -0.38 -8.01 -33.16
CA GLU A 364 -1.21 -6.98 -33.78
C GLU A 364 -0.53 -5.60 -33.69
N LEU A 365 0.00 -5.23 -32.52
CA LEU A 365 0.81 -4.00 -32.36
C LEU A 365 2.00 -4.00 -33.35
N ALA A 366 2.72 -5.12 -33.47
CA ALA A 366 3.85 -5.23 -34.38
C ALA A 366 3.45 -5.08 -35.86
N MET A 367 2.23 -5.49 -36.21
CA MET A 367 1.68 -5.31 -37.56
C MET A 367 1.22 -3.88 -37.80
N ASP A 368 0.72 -3.16 -36.80
CA ASP A 368 0.15 -1.82 -36.97
C ASP A 368 1.19 -0.70 -36.96
N ILE A 369 2.27 -0.82 -36.15
CA ILE A 369 3.35 0.19 -36.05
C ILE A 369 3.85 0.70 -37.42
N PRO A 370 4.12 -0.15 -38.43
CA PRO A 370 4.65 0.32 -39.72
C PRO A 370 3.63 1.02 -40.62
N PHE A 371 2.33 0.96 -40.32
CA PHE A 371 1.26 1.38 -41.23
C PHE A 371 0.30 2.43 -40.65
N ASP A 372 0.40 2.75 -39.37
CA ASP A 372 -0.43 3.75 -38.71
C ASP A 372 0.40 4.91 -38.16
N ASP A 373 0.46 6.00 -38.93
CA ASP A 373 1.19 7.23 -38.56
C ASP A 373 0.60 7.94 -37.32
N ASN A 374 -0.63 7.58 -36.90
CA ASN A 374 -1.28 8.15 -35.71
C ASN A 374 -1.17 7.24 -34.48
N LEU A 375 -0.48 6.10 -34.60
CA LEU A 375 -0.30 5.15 -33.51
C LEU A 375 0.63 5.72 -32.44
N ILE A 376 0.18 5.72 -31.19
CA ILE A 376 1.00 6.06 -30.03
C ILE A 376 0.98 4.92 -29.02
N VAL A 377 2.17 4.42 -28.70
CA VAL A 377 2.35 3.45 -27.61
C VAL A 377 2.49 4.19 -26.29
N ILE A 378 1.61 3.89 -25.33
CA ILE A 378 1.64 4.44 -23.97
C ILE A 378 2.11 3.35 -23.01
N ASP A 379 3.30 3.56 -22.44
CA ASP A 379 3.85 2.69 -21.41
C ASP A 379 3.57 3.26 -20.03
N VAL A 380 2.71 2.58 -19.26
CA VAL A 380 2.30 3.04 -17.92
C VAL A 380 3.11 2.42 -16.77
N ARG A 381 4.25 1.81 -17.08
CA ARG A 381 5.20 1.32 -16.07
C ARG A 381 5.97 2.47 -15.42
N ARG A 382 6.65 2.18 -14.32
CA ARG A 382 7.54 3.13 -13.62
C ARG A 382 8.73 3.49 -14.53
N GLU A 383 9.35 4.64 -14.30
CA GLU A 383 10.43 5.12 -15.18
C GLU A 383 11.61 4.14 -15.22
N ALA A 384 11.93 3.49 -14.10
CA ALA A 384 12.99 2.47 -14.05
C ALA A 384 12.66 1.22 -14.89
N GLU A 385 11.40 0.78 -14.91
CA GLU A 385 10.95 -0.35 -15.74
C GLU A 385 11.00 0.02 -17.23
N TYR A 386 10.61 1.25 -17.57
CA TYR A 386 10.69 1.79 -18.93
C TYR A 386 12.14 1.92 -19.39
N ALA A 387 13.01 2.46 -18.54
CA ALA A 387 14.43 2.66 -18.82
C ALA A 387 15.18 1.35 -19.10
N ASP A 388 14.84 0.26 -18.40
CA ASP A 388 15.41 -1.09 -18.62
C ASP A 388 15.05 -1.67 -19.99
N GLY A 389 13.95 -1.21 -20.59
CA GLY A 389 13.59 -1.51 -21.97
C GLY A 389 12.14 -1.15 -22.28
N HIS A 390 11.90 -0.55 -23.45
CA HIS A 390 10.57 -0.10 -23.90
C HIS A 390 10.47 -0.14 -25.44
N VAL A 391 9.26 -0.03 -25.98
CA VAL A 391 9.04 0.11 -27.42
C VAL A 391 9.63 1.44 -27.90
N ALA A 392 10.42 1.43 -28.97
CA ALA A 392 11.02 2.64 -29.51
C ALA A 392 9.93 3.66 -29.90
N GLY A 393 10.07 4.90 -29.41
CA GLY A 393 9.10 5.97 -29.64
C GLY A 393 7.86 5.93 -28.73
N ALA A 394 7.77 4.98 -27.80
CA ALA A 394 6.70 4.98 -26.80
C ALA A 394 6.78 6.21 -25.89
N MET A 395 5.62 6.64 -25.39
CA MET A 395 5.52 7.65 -24.34
C MET A 395 5.41 6.96 -22.98
N ASN A 396 6.33 7.26 -22.06
CA ASN A 396 6.18 6.81 -20.68
C ASN A 396 5.27 7.78 -19.92
N ILE A 397 4.13 7.29 -19.47
CA ILE A 397 3.22 8.00 -18.57
C ILE A 397 2.91 7.06 -17.41
N PRO A 398 3.75 7.04 -16.35
CA PRO A 398 3.55 6.13 -15.23
C PRO A 398 2.13 6.23 -14.68
N LEU A 399 1.50 5.08 -14.38
CA LEU A 399 0.10 5.05 -13.92
C LEU A 399 -0.15 5.98 -12.71
N SER A 400 0.83 6.12 -11.82
CA SER A 400 0.77 6.98 -10.64
C SER A 400 0.61 8.48 -10.96
N GLU A 401 0.93 8.90 -12.18
CA GLU A 401 0.83 10.30 -12.64
C GLU A 401 -0.48 10.59 -13.37
N MET A 402 -1.21 9.55 -13.78
CA MET A 402 -2.44 9.68 -14.58
C MET A 402 -3.64 10.25 -13.83
N SER A 403 -3.52 10.45 -12.50
CA SER A 403 -4.49 11.21 -11.72
C SER A 403 -4.42 12.71 -12.00
N ASP A 404 -3.28 13.22 -12.48
CA ASP A 404 -3.13 14.59 -12.96
C ASP A 404 -3.51 14.66 -14.46
N PRO A 405 -4.56 15.39 -14.83
CA PRO A 405 -4.92 15.59 -16.24
C PRO A 405 -3.80 16.15 -17.11
N SER A 406 -2.84 16.87 -16.51
CA SER A 406 -1.70 17.45 -17.25
C SER A 406 -0.79 16.38 -17.88
N SER A 407 -0.71 15.19 -17.27
CA SER A 407 0.06 14.05 -17.79
C SER A 407 -0.43 13.57 -19.16
N MET A 408 -1.71 13.83 -19.48
CA MET A 408 -2.38 13.42 -20.72
C MET A 408 -2.50 14.55 -21.74
N ALA A 409 -1.91 15.73 -21.48
CA ALA A 409 -2.10 16.93 -22.32
C ALA A 409 -1.58 16.79 -23.76
N ASN A 410 -0.66 15.84 -24.01
CA ASN A 410 -0.10 15.57 -25.34
C ASN A 410 -0.90 14.50 -26.12
N ILE A 411 -2.00 14.00 -25.57
CA ILE A 411 -2.89 13.05 -26.24
C ILE A 411 -3.96 13.83 -26.99
N GLU A 412 -3.99 13.68 -28.31
CA GLU A 412 -4.97 14.31 -29.20
C GLU A 412 -6.02 13.29 -29.69
N ASP A 413 -7.23 13.77 -30.02
CA ASP A 413 -8.38 12.93 -30.45
C ASP A 413 -8.09 12.02 -31.66
N HIS A 414 -7.12 12.40 -32.49
CA HIS A 414 -6.78 11.68 -33.71
C HIS A 414 -5.79 10.52 -33.47
N HIS A 415 -5.17 10.45 -32.29
CA HIS A 415 -4.23 9.38 -31.96
C HIS A 415 -4.95 8.03 -31.76
N ASN A 416 -4.32 6.96 -32.23
CA ASN A 416 -4.68 5.58 -31.94
C ASN A 416 -3.81 5.09 -30.79
N LEU A 417 -4.36 5.02 -29.56
CA LEU A 417 -3.54 4.67 -28.39
C LEU A 417 -3.41 3.16 -28.18
N TYR A 418 -2.19 2.73 -27.89
CA TYR A 418 -1.83 1.35 -27.56
C TYR A 418 -1.21 1.34 -26.17
N VAL A 419 -2.02 1.00 -25.16
CA VAL A 419 -1.65 1.12 -23.76
C VAL A 419 -1.14 -0.22 -23.24
N HIS A 420 0.03 -0.22 -22.61
CA HIS A 420 0.56 -1.41 -21.96
C HIS A 420 1.24 -1.11 -20.63
N CYS A 421 1.37 -2.14 -19.82
CA CYS A 421 2.23 -2.13 -18.64
C CYS A 421 3.17 -3.34 -18.68
N ALA A 422 3.56 -3.92 -17.54
CA ALA A 422 4.35 -5.16 -17.52
C ALA A 422 3.55 -6.41 -17.92
N GLY A 423 2.27 -6.51 -17.54
CA GLY A 423 1.48 -7.74 -17.66
C GLY A 423 -0.04 -7.58 -17.77
N GLY A 424 -0.54 -6.38 -18.10
CA GLY A 424 -1.96 -6.11 -18.37
C GLY A 424 -2.75 -5.41 -17.25
N TYR A 425 -2.48 -5.70 -15.97
CA TYR A 425 -3.29 -5.14 -14.87
C TYR A 425 -3.28 -3.60 -14.82
N ARG A 426 -2.11 -2.96 -14.82
CA ARG A 426 -1.99 -1.49 -14.74
C ARG A 426 -2.51 -0.77 -16.00
N SER A 427 -2.38 -1.39 -17.17
CA SER A 427 -2.84 -0.79 -18.43
C SER A 427 -4.36 -0.73 -18.53
N VAL A 428 -5.08 -1.68 -17.92
CA VAL A 428 -6.54 -1.62 -17.85
C VAL A 428 -7.02 -0.52 -16.90
N ILE A 429 -6.32 -0.28 -15.78
CA ILE A 429 -6.58 0.88 -14.92
C ILE A 429 -6.38 2.18 -15.72
N ALA A 430 -5.23 2.33 -16.40
CA ALA A 430 -4.92 3.48 -17.24
C ALA A 430 -5.97 3.70 -18.34
N ALA A 431 -6.37 2.65 -19.04
CA ALA A 431 -7.40 2.70 -20.07
C ALA A 431 -8.76 3.18 -19.52
N SER A 432 -9.14 2.76 -18.32
CA SER A 432 -10.37 3.24 -17.67
C SER A 432 -10.29 4.73 -17.31
N LEU A 433 -9.12 5.23 -16.88
CA LEU A 433 -8.89 6.65 -16.62
C LEU A 433 -8.95 7.48 -17.90
N LEU A 434 -8.30 7.02 -18.98
CA LEU A 434 -8.33 7.66 -20.30
C LEU A 434 -9.77 7.76 -20.83
N LYS A 435 -10.53 6.66 -20.79
CA LYS A 435 -11.95 6.67 -21.20
C LYS A 435 -12.80 7.60 -20.36
N ARG A 436 -12.55 7.68 -19.06
CA ARG A 436 -13.23 8.64 -18.17
C ARG A 436 -12.93 10.10 -18.55
N GLN A 437 -11.77 10.39 -19.11
CA GLN A 437 -11.40 11.72 -19.64
C GLN A 437 -11.92 11.98 -21.07
N GLY A 438 -12.67 11.04 -21.66
CA GLY A 438 -13.22 11.17 -23.01
C GLY A 438 -12.30 10.65 -24.12
N ILE A 439 -11.18 10.01 -23.77
CA ILE A 439 -10.27 9.41 -24.74
C ILE A 439 -10.74 7.98 -25.00
N HIS A 440 -11.48 7.79 -26.10
CA HIS A 440 -12.13 6.51 -26.41
C HIS A 440 -11.35 5.64 -27.42
N ASN A 441 -10.47 6.24 -28.22
CA ASN A 441 -9.71 5.54 -29.26
C ASN A 441 -8.43 4.90 -28.69
N LEU A 442 -8.61 3.85 -27.90
CA LEU A 442 -7.52 3.13 -27.26
C LEU A 442 -7.70 1.62 -27.33
N ARG A 443 -6.56 0.92 -27.28
CA ARG A 443 -6.44 -0.53 -27.19
C ARG A 443 -5.54 -0.88 -26.00
N ASN A 444 -5.86 -1.93 -25.28
CA ASN A 444 -5.00 -2.52 -24.26
C ASN A 444 -4.23 -3.69 -24.86
N ILE A 445 -2.92 -3.74 -24.62
CA ILE A 445 -2.07 -4.84 -25.11
C ILE A 445 -2.02 -5.94 -24.06
N VAL A 446 -2.60 -7.09 -24.39
CA VAL A 446 -2.62 -8.28 -23.51
C VAL A 446 -1.19 -8.79 -23.29
N GLY A 447 -0.91 -9.24 -22.06
CA GLY A 447 0.44 -9.67 -21.66
C GLY A 447 1.47 -8.54 -21.51
N GLY A 448 1.15 -7.32 -21.97
CA GLY A 448 1.98 -6.12 -21.82
C GLY A 448 3.42 -6.29 -22.32
N TRP A 449 4.37 -5.65 -21.61
CA TRP A 449 5.80 -5.68 -21.95
C TRP A 449 6.37 -7.11 -22.03
N ALA A 450 5.85 -8.04 -21.22
CA ALA A 450 6.29 -9.43 -21.24
C ALA A 450 6.05 -10.09 -22.62
N ALA A 451 4.92 -9.78 -23.27
CA ALA A 451 4.59 -10.28 -24.60
C ALA A 451 5.22 -9.42 -25.72
N ILE A 452 5.27 -8.10 -25.53
CA ILE A 452 5.82 -7.15 -26.52
C ILE A 452 7.30 -7.44 -26.80
N LYS A 453 8.11 -7.68 -25.76
CA LYS A 453 9.56 -7.89 -25.93
C LYS A 453 9.92 -9.20 -26.65
N GLU A 454 8.96 -10.11 -26.82
CA GLU A 454 9.12 -11.35 -27.57
C GLU A 454 8.87 -11.17 -29.07
N GLN A 455 8.30 -10.03 -29.48
CA GLN A 455 8.01 -9.71 -30.88
C GLN A 455 9.29 -9.34 -31.63
N GLN A 456 9.54 -10.00 -32.76
CA GLN A 456 10.76 -9.78 -33.56
C GLN A 456 10.73 -8.47 -34.37
N ASN A 457 9.55 -7.93 -34.64
CA ASN A 457 9.36 -6.77 -35.52
C ASN A 457 9.08 -5.46 -34.75
N ILE A 458 9.25 -5.47 -33.43
CA ILE A 458 9.13 -4.27 -32.60
C ILE A 458 10.55 -3.81 -32.23
N GLU A 459 10.89 -2.58 -32.56
CA GLU A 459 12.16 -1.98 -32.14
C GLU A 459 12.11 -1.66 -30.64
N ILE A 460 13.14 -2.07 -29.90
CA ILE A 460 13.25 -1.87 -28.45
C ILE A 460 14.36 -0.85 -28.17
N ALA A 461 14.05 0.15 -27.36
CA ALA A 461 14.99 1.14 -26.85
C ALA A 461 15.25 0.94 -25.34
N GLN A 462 16.36 1.49 -24.85
CA GLN A 462 16.76 1.50 -23.44
C GLN A 462 17.29 2.88 -23.05
N ASP A 463 16.99 3.34 -21.85
CA ASP A 463 17.53 4.58 -21.30
C ASP A 463 18.51 4.31 -20.15
N LYS A 464 19.80 4.29 -20.48
CA LYS A 464 20.86 4.04 -19.49
C LYS A 464 21.08 5.20 -18.53
N SER A 465 20.48 6.38 -18.76
CA SER A 465 20.67 7.53 -17.89
C SER A 465 19.83 7.47 -16.62
N VAL A 466 18.70 6.75 -16.65
CA VAL A 466 17.75 6.59 -15.54
C VAL A 466 18.10 5.39 -14.64
N LEU A 467 18.89 4.43 -15.15
CA LEU A 467 19.26 3.19 -14.44
C LEU A 467 20.48 3.32 -13.50
N ASN A 468 21.13 4.49 -13.45
CA ASN A 468 22.38 4.71 -12.70
C ASN A 468 22.19 5.50 -11.42
#